data_AF-A0A3E0ILZ4-F1
#
_entry.id   AF-A0A3E0ILZ4-F1
#
_cell.length_a   1.000
_cell.length_b   1.000
_cell.length_c   1.000
_cell.angle_alpha   90.00
_cell.angle_beta   90.00
_cell.angle_gamma   90.00
#
_symmetry.space_group_name_H-M   'P 1'
#
loop_
_entity.id
_entity.type
_entity.pdbx_description
1 polymer ?
#
loop_
_entity_poly.entity_id
_entity_poly.type
_entity_poly.pdbx_seq_one_letter_code
_entity_poly.pdbx_strand_id
1 'polypeptide(L)'
;MTRRQVLILLYAGVIGGLLSGIVKLGWEVMFPPRTPERNATNPPQELLQQLGFSSDFTHQTYTFSDMSLPWVSFIVHFSFSIVIAIIYCFLVKKYACMAMG
;
A
#
# COMPACT_ATOMS: atom_id res chain seq x y z
N MET A 1 8.36 -19.79 17.44
CA MET A 1 7.94 -18.41 17.79
C MET A 1 6.83 -18.49 18.82
N THR A 2 6.85 -17.64 19.84
CA THR A 2 5.76 -17.56 20.82
C THR A 2 4.59 -16.74 20.29
N ARG A 3 3.37 -16.94 20.82
CA ARG A 3 2.20 -16.14 20.45
C ARG A 3 2.46 -14.64 20.63
N ARG A 4 3.14 -14.25 21.70
CA ARG A 4 3.55 -12.87 21.96
C ARG A 4 4.47 -12.32 20.86
N GLN A 5 5.45 -13.11 20.40
CA GLN A 5 6.33 -12.68 19.31
C GLN A 5 5.58 -12.49 18.00
N VAL A 6 4.66 -13.40 17.66
CA VAL A 6 3.80 -13.27 16.47
C VAL A 6 3.00 -11.96 16.52
N LEU A 7 2.36 -11.66 17.65
CA LEU A 7 1.61 -10.42 17.82
C LEU A 7 2.50 -9.18 17.64
N ILE A 8 3.69 -9.17 18.25
CA ILE A 8 4.64 -8.05 18.11
C ILE A 8 5.03 -7.82 16.64
N LEU A 9 5.32 -8.89 15.89
CA LEU A 9 5.67 -8.76 14.47
C LEU A 9 4.51 -8.27 13.61
N LEU A 10 3.28 -8.71 13.91
CA LEU A 10 2.09 -8.22 13.22
C LEU A 10 1.89 -6.73 13.48
N TYR A 11 1.97 -6.29 14.75
CA TYR A 11 1.86 -4.86 15.08
C TYR A 11 2.96 -4.02 14.44
N ALA A 12 4.21 -4.48 14.49
CA ALA A 12 5.33 -3.81 13.85
C ALA A 12 5.13 -3.70 12.33
N GLY A 13 4.68 -4.78 11.68
CA GLY A 13 4.40 -4.80 10.24
C GLY A 13 3.24 -3.88 9.85
N VAL A 14 2.15 -3.84 10.62
CA VAL A 14 1.02 -2.93 10.36
C VAL A 14 1.47 -1.47 10.48
N ILE A 15 2.13 -1.10 11.58
CA ILE A 15 2.59 0.28 11.80
C ILE A 15 3.62 0.67 10.73
N GLY A 16 4.60 -0.19 10.45
CA GLY A 16 5.60 0.06 9.43
C GLY A 16 5.00 0.19 8.03
N GLY A 17 4.03 -0.66 7.68
CA GLY A 17 3.32 -0.61 6.40
C GLY A 17 2.48 0.66 6.24
N LEU A 18 1.78 1.10 7.30
CA LEU A 18 1.03 2.36 7.30
C LEU A 18 1.96 3.56 7.10
N LEU A 19 3.05 3.65 7.87
CA LEU A 19 4.03 4.74 7.74
C LEU A 19 4.67 4.75 6.35
N SER A 20 5.06 3.59 5.83
CA SER A 20 5.60 3.44 4.47
C SER A 20 4.60 3.89 3.41
N GLY A 21 3.32 3.53 3.54
CA GLY A 21 2.26 3.97 2.65
C GLY A 21 2.10 5.49 2.60
N ILE A 22 2.20 6.16 3.74
CA ILE A 22 2.16 7.64 3.81
C ILE A 22 3.36 8.26 3.08
N VAL A 23 4.57 7.75 3.34
CA VAL A 23 5.80 8.23 2.67
C VAL A 23 5.69 8.04 1.15
N LYS A 24 5.18 6.88 0.71
CA LYS A 24 4.95 6.57 -0.70
C LYS A 24 3.97 7.54 -1.35
N LEU A 25 2.83 7.81 -0.71
CA LEU A 25 1.87 8.79 -1.22
C LEU A 25 2.48 10.18 -1.36
N GLY A 26 3.26 10.62 -0.35
CA GLY A 26 3.99 11.89 -0.42
C GLY A 26 4.94 11.96 -1.61
N TRP A 27 5.67 10.87 -1.89
CA TRP A 27 6.57 10.79 -3.04
C TRP A 27 5.83 10.76 -4.38
N GLU A 28 4.75 9.97 -4.50
CA GLU A 28 3.99 9.82 -5.74
C GLU A 28 3.24 11.08 -6.17
N VAL A 29 2.93 11.99 -5.24
CA VAL A 29 2.37 13.32 -5.56
C VAL A 29 3.45 14.21 -6.18
N MET A 30 4.70 14.09 -5.73
CA MET A 30 5.79 14.97 -6.13
C MET A 30 6.53 14.45 -7.38
N PHE A 31 6.74 13.13 -7.52
CA PHE A 31 7.60 12.56 -8.56
C PHE A 31 7.16 11.17 -9.07
N PRO A 32 7.24 10.91 -10.39
CA PRO A 32 7.36 11.89 -11.48
C PRO A 32 6.06 12.73 -11.60
N PRO A 33 6.06 13.87 -12.33
CA PRO A 33 4.88 14.70 -12.51
C PRO A 33 3.66 13.89 -12.97
N ARG A 34 2.49 14.20 -12.42
CA ARG A 34 1.26 13.52 -12.78
C ARG A 34 0.63 14.18 -14.01
N THR A 35 0.63 13.50 -15.14
CA THR A 35 -0.20 13.88 -16.30
C THR A 35 -1.63 13.36 -16.09
N PRO A 36 -2.65 13.99 -16.70
CA PRO A 36 -4.02 13.49 -16.65
C PRO A 36 -4.15 12.05 -17.14
N GLU A 37 -3.47 11.68 -18.23
CA GLU A 37 -3.48 10.31 -18.76
C GLU A 37 -2.87 9.31 -17.78
N ARG A 38 -1.78 9.66 -17.09
CA ARG A 38 -1.17 8.77 -16.09
C ARG A 38 -2.07 8.55 -14.87
N ASN A 39 -2.85 9.55 -14.50
CA ASN A 39 -3.78 9.45 -13.37
C ASN A 39 -5.11 8.80 -13.74
N ALA A 40 -5.38 8.55 -15.03
CA ALA A 40 -6.65 7.98 -15.48
C ALA A 40 -6.89 6.61 -14.82
N THR A 41 -5.88 5.75 -14.83
CA THR A 41 -5.89 4.45 -14.14
C THR A 41 -4.55 4.22 -13.47
N ASN A 42 -4.56 4.15 -12.14
CA ASN A 42 -3.34 3.96 -11.36
C ASN A 42 -3.00 2.46 -11.18
N PRO A 43 -1.75 2.12 -10.81
CA PRO A 43 -1.32 0.71 -10.74
C PRO A 43 -2.20 -0.18 -9.84
N PRO A 44 -2.70 0.26 -8.68
CA PRO A 44 -3.69 -0.50 -7.91
C PRO A 44 -4.99 -0.79 -8.64
N GLN A 45 -5.51 0.18 -9.38
CA GLN A 45 -6.74 0.04 -10.15
C GLN A 45 -6.54 -0.95 -11.28
N GLU A 46 -5.45 -0.78 -12.04
CA GLU A 46 -5.05 -1.71 -13.10
C GLU A 46 -4.87 -3.13 -12.56
N LEU A 47 -4.20 -3.30 -11.41
CA LEU A 47 -4.05 -4.61 -10.76
C LEU A 47 -5.41 -5.25 -10.45
N LEU A 48 -6.34 -4.50 -9.86
CA LEU A 48 -7.68 -5.03 -9.60
C LEU A 48 -8.42 -5.36 -10.89
N GLN A 49 -8.29 -4.55 -11.94
CA GLN A 49 -8.91 -4.85 -13.24
C GLN A 49 -8.36 -6.13 -13.86
N GLN A 50 -7.04 -6.35 -13.78
CA GLN A 50 -6.38 -7.59 -14.21
C GLN A 50 -6.86 -8.81 -13.41
N LEU A 51 -7.27 -8.61 -12.16
CA LEU A 51 -7.90 -9.64 -11.31
C LEU A 51 -9.41 -9.82 -11.60
N GLY A 52 -9.97 -9.09 -12.57
CA GLY A 52 -11.36 -9.22 -13.01
C GLY A 52 -12.35 -8.26 -12.34
N PHE A 53 -11.88 -7.27 -11.57
CA PHE A 53 -12.76 -6.25 -11.01
C PHE A 53 -13.17 -5.22 -12.09
N SER A 54 -14.39 -4.69 -12.00
CA SER A 54 -14.90 -3.73 -12.99
C SER A 54 -14.22 -2.35 -12.87
N SER A 55 -14.21 -1.59 -13.97
CA SER A 55 -13.72 -0.21 -13.97
C SER A 55 -14.52 0.67 -13.00
N ASP A 56 -15.85 0.52 -12.98
CA ASP A 56 -16.75 1.26 -12.11
C ASP A 56 -16.43 1.08 -10.62
N PHE A 57 -16.02 -0.13 -10.22
CA PHE A 57 -15.59 -0.40 -8.86
C PHE A 57 -14.21 0.18 -8.57
N THR A 58 -13.23 -0.08 -9.45
CA THR A 58 -11.84 0.33 -9.23
C THR A 58 -11.66 1.85 -9.25
N HIS A 59 -12.50 2.58 -9.99
CA HIS A 59 -12.43 4.04 -10.14
C HIS A 59 -13.38 4.80 -9.20
N GLN A 60 -13.90 4.16 -8.14
CA GLN A 60 -14.68 4.87 -7.15
C GLN A 60 -13.86 5.94 -6.43
N THR A 61 -14.43 7.14 -6.38
CA THR A 61 -13.83 8.31 -5.73
C THR A 61 -14.72 8.84 -4.62
N TYR A 62 -14.11 9.59 -3.71
CA TYR A 62 -14.83 10.51 -2.81
C TYR A 62 -14.27 11.91 -3.00
N THR A 63 -15.09 12.92 -2.76
CA THR A 63 -14.67 14.31 -2.89
C THR A 63 -14.20 14.86 -1.56
N PHE A 64 -13.00 15.44 -1.53
CA PHE A 64 -12.46 16.16 -0.37
C PHE A 64 -11.68 17.38 -0.86
N SER A 65 -11.99 18.56 -0.30
CA SER A 65 -11.37 19.83 -0.72
C SER A 65 -11.42 20.04 -2.25
N ASP A 66 -12.59 19.82 -2.85
CA ASP A 66 -12.84 19.92 -4.30
C ASP A 66 -11.99 18.99 -5.19
N MET A 67 -11.32 18.01 -4.59
CA MET A 67 -10.56 16.98 -5.29
C MET A 67 -11.25 15.62 -5.19
N SER A 68 -11.39 14.93 -6.31
CA SER A 68 -11.86 13.54 -6.36
C SER A 68 -10.70 12.59 -6.05
N LEU A 69 -10.81 11.84 -4.95
CA LEU A 69 -9.75 10.96 -4.44
C LEU A 69 -10.14 9.48 -4.57
N PRO A 70 -9.30 8.62 -5.16
CA PRO A 70 -9.63 7.21 -5.44
C PRO A 70 -9.41 6.32 -4.21
N TRP A 71 -10.45 6.15 -3.37
CA TRP A 71 -10.30 5.43 -2.10
C TRP A 71 -10.04 3.93 -2.27
N VAL A 72 -10.57 3.28 -3.31
CA VAL A 72 -10.30 1.85 -3.59
C VAL A 72 -8.81 1.63 -3.85
N SER A 73 -8.20 2.53 -4.62
CA SER A 73 -6.76 2.52 -4.85
C SER A 73 -5.98 2.69 -3.55
N PHE A 74 -6.39 3.62 -2.67
CA PHE A 74 -5.72 3.81 -1.38
C PHE A 74 -5.76 2.55 -0.51
N ILE A 75 -6.90 1.86 -0.43
CA ILE A 75 -7.01 0.62 0.34
C ILE A 75 -6.00 -0.41 -0.17
N VAL A 76 -5.91 -0.62 -1.48
CA VAL A 76 -4.97 -1.56 -2.08
C VAL A 76 -3.52 -1.13 -1.81
N HIS A 77 -3.19 0.15 -1.97
CA HIS A 77 -1.86 0.69 -1.70
C HIS A 77 -1.40 0.40 -0.27
N PHE A 78 -2.22 0.74 0.72
CA PHE A 78 -1.87 0.53 2.12
C PHE A 78 -1.86 -0.95 2.50
N SER A 79 -2.81 -1.73 2.00
CA SER A 79 -2.87 -3.18 2.27
C SER A 79 -1.63 -3.88 1.72
N PHE A 80 -1.19 -3.53 0.51
CA PHE A 80 0.04 -4.05 -0.09
C PHE A 80 1.26 -3.74 0.79
N SER A 81 1.43 -2.48 1.20
CA SER A 81 2.53 -2.07 2.08
C SER A 81 2.52 -2.80 3.43
N ILE A 82 1.35 -2.97 4.05
CA ILE A 82 1.19 -3.71 5.32
C ILE A 82 1.58 -5.18 5.14
N VAL A 83 1.09 -5.84 4.09
CA VAL A 83 1.38 -7.25 3.83
C VAL A 83 2.88 -7.46 3.62
N ILE A 84 3.52 -6.63 2.79
CA ILE A 84 4.97 -6.72 2.55
C ILE A 84 5.76 -6.44 3.84
N ALA A 85 5.37 -5.43 4.63
CA ALA A 85 6.03 -5.12 5.89
C ALA A 85 5.93 -6.27 6.91
N ILE A 86 4.75 -6.89 7.03
CA ILE A 86 4.55 -8.09 7.86
C ILE A 86 5.46 -9.21 7.37
N ILE A 87 5.43 -9.54 6.07
CA ILE A 87 6.28 -10.60 5.50
C ILE A 87 7.75 -10.32 5.83
N TYR A 88 8.23 -9.08 5.63
CA TYR A 88 9.59 -8.68 5.93
C TYR A 88 9.94 -8.86 7.42
N CYS A 89 9.08 -8.43 8.34
CA CYS A 89 9.29 -8.62 9.79
C CYS A 89 9.45 -10.11 10.16
N PHE A 90 8.65 -11.00 9.56
CA PHE A 90 8.77 -12.44 9.79
C PHE A 90 10.03 -13.03 9.16
N LEU A 91 10.40 -12.60 7.95
CA LEU A 91 11.59 -13.04 7.26
C LEU A 91 12.86 -12.66 8.04
N VAL A 92 12.98 -11.41 8.47
CA VAL A 92 14.13 -10.95 9.29
C VAL A 92 14.20 -11.68 10.62
N LYS A 93 13.05 -11.95 11.26
CA LYS A 93 13.03 -12.71 12.51
C LYS A 93 13.56 -14.13 12.34
N LYS A 94 13.27 -14.79 11.21
CA LYS A 94 13.72 -16.16 10.92
C LYS A 94 15.15 -16.20 10.38
N TYR A 95 15.52 -15.21 9.58
CA TYR A 95 16.81 -15.13 8.90
C TYR A 95 17.41 -13.75 9.12
N ALA A 96 18.26 -13.63 10.13
CA ALA A 96 18.88 -12.35 10.48
C ALA A 96 19.71 -11.74 9.33
N CYS A 97 20.22 -12.55 8.40
CA CYS A 97 20.95 -12.05 7.23
C CYS A 97 20.09 -11.23 6.26
N MET A 98 18.76 -11.30 6.35
CA MET A 98 17.84 -10.50 5.54
C MET A 98 17.52 -9.13 6.18
N ALA A 99 18.07 -8.84 7.37
CA ALA A 99 17.94 -7.52 7.96
C ALA A 99 18.65 -6.49 7.08
N MET A 100 17.90 -5.52 6.58
CA MET A 100 18.45 -4.32 5.95
C MET A 100 18.78 -3.32 7.06
N GLY A 101 20.07 -3.15 7.36
CA GLY A 101 20.59 -2.27 8.42
C GLY A 101 22.08 -2.43 8.62
#